data_AF-A0AAW8W0Z2-F1
#
_entry.id   AF-A0AAW8W0Z2-F1
#
_cell.length_a   1.000
_cell.length_b   1.000
_cell.length_c   1.000
_cell.angle_alpha   90.00
_cell.angle_beta   90.00
_cell.angle_gamma   90.00
#
_symmetry.space_group_name_H-M   'P 1'
#
loop_
_entity.id
_entity.type
_entity.pdbx_description
1 polymer ?
#
loop_
_entity_poly.entity_id
_entity_poly.type
_entity_poly.pdbx_seq_one_letter_code
_entity_poly.pdbx_strand_id
1 'polypeptide(L)'
;MQNTKTTCCVLKMIEEEFTMKPEIEQLAQQIKEADAILIGGGSGMSNAAGMNFWYEASPLFLKYMSYFHDKYHFEGVFNGYYSHFDSLEERWAFNIMAWDMIFNIPSQKPTYDYLKMVIGEKPVHIVTTNQDGLFKKYFPESQVSEIQGSDYFLQSKNTATDKNLYDTQKIVKELLPKIKNNRLPREYFPKSEVDGAPLIVWARGPEFLEDQRYNAEYQKINRFLGQHKNENILFLEMGVGRMTPMFIQEPFWEMTYYMANSHYVNINPKDAITSPEIQDRSLLIGADINEVLKETAAVMNGGQHA
;
A
#
# COMPACT_ATOMS: atom_id res chain seq x y z
N MET A 1 42.14 -16.12 -9.13
CA MET A 1 40.99 -15.61 -9.92
C MET A 1 39.78 -15.29 -9.01
N GLN A 2 39.98 -14.59 -7.88
CA GLN A 2 38.90 -14.23 -6.94
C GLN A 2 38.69 -12.72 -6.78
N ASN A 3 39.41 -11.88 -7.55
CA ASN A 3 39.43 -10.43 -7.36
C ASN A 3 38.53 -9.63 -8.32
N THR A 4 37.89 -10.25 -9.31
CA THR A 4 37.10 -9.52 -10.33
C THR A 4 35.61 -9.39 -9.99
N LYS A 5 35.03 -10.29 -9.18
CA LYS A 5 33.63 -10.18 -8.75
C LYS A 5 33.41 -9.12 -7.66
N THR A 6 34.33 -9.02 -6.70
CA THR A 6 34.23 -8.06 -5.59
C THR A 6 34.36 -6.62 -6.08
N THR A 7 35.28 -6.33 -7.00
CA THR A 7 35.48 -4.99 -7.58
C THR A 7 34.28 -4.54 -8.42
N CYS A 8 33.60 -5.46 -9.12
CA CYS A 8 32.41 -5.14 -9.91
C CYS A 8 31.20 -4.79 -9.03
N CYS A 9 31.02 -5.49 -7.89
CA CYS A 9 29.96 -5.13 -6.93
C CYS A 9 30.24 -3.78 -6.27
N VAL A 10 31.49 -3.51 -5.88
CA VAL A 10 31.86 -2.22 -5.24
C VAL A 10 31.70 -1.06 -6.22
N LEU A 11 32.09 -1.21 -7.49
CA LEU A 11 31.88 -0.18 -8.51
C LEU A 11 30.39 0.06 -8.80
N LYS A 12 29.58 -1.01 -8.87
CA LYS A 12 28.13 -0.89 -9.06
C LYS A 12 27.45 -0.21 -7.88
N MET A 13 27.85 -0.53 -6.65
CA MET A 13 27.37 0.14 -5.44
C MET A 13 27.75 1.63 -5.43
N ILE A 14 28.99 1.97 -5.80
CA ILE A 14 29.44 3.37 -5.87
C ILE A 14 28.71 4.14 -6.99
N GLU A 15 28.45 3.50 -8.14
CA GLU A 15 27.66 4.11 -9.21
C GLU A 15 26.19 4.31 -8.80
N GLU A 16 25.55 3.30 -8.19
CA GLU A 16 24.17 3.39 -7.66
C GLU A 16 24.06 4.47 -6.57
N GLU A 17 25.02 4.54 -5.64
CA GLU A 17 25.09 5.52 -4.55
C GLU A 17 25.37 6.95 -5.07
N PHE A 18 26.16 7.10 -6.14
CA PHE A 18 26.43 8.39 -6.77
C PHE A 18 25.28 8.90 -7.64
N THR A 19 24.53 8.02 -8.33
CA THR A 19 23.35 8.40 -9.11
C THR A 19 22.16 8.77 -8.23
N MET A 20 22.01 8.15 -7.07
CA MET A 20 20.88 8.43 -6.19
C MET A 20 20.99 9.83 -5.56
N LYS A 21 22.20 10.30 -5.24
CA LYS A 21 22.39 11.57 -4.54
C LYS A 21 21.77 12.80 -5.26
N PRO A 22 21.95 13.03 -6.58
CA PRO A 22 21.22 14.06 -7.31
C PRO A 22 19.69 13.91 -7.27
N GLU A 23 19.19 12.68 -7.37
CA GLU A 23 17.74 12.39 -7.32
C GLU A 23 17.15 12.69 -5.93
N ILE A 24 17.89 12.35 -4.85
CA ILE A 24 17.52 12.70 -3.47
C ILE A 24 17.49 14.21 -3.27
N GLU A 25 18.49 14.94 -3.76
CA GLU A 25 18.51 16.41 -3.67
C GLU A 25 17.35 17.04 -4.45
N GLN A 26 17.04 16.53 -5.64
CA GLN A 26 15.89 16.96 -6.43
C GLN A 26 14.56 16.65 -5.74
N LEU A 27 14.39 15.44 -5.17
CA LEU A 27 13.20 15.07 -4.41
C LEU A 27 13.00 16.00 -3.21
N ALA A 28 14.05 16.24 -2.43
CA ALA A 28 14.02 17.17 -1.31
C ALA A 28 13.61 18.58 -1.75
N GLN A 29 14.10 19.04 -2.91
CA GLN A 29 13.72 20.34 -3.46
C GLN A 29 12.26 20.39 -3.91
N GLN A 30 11.81 19.39 -4.67
CA GLN A 30 10.42 19.28 -5.13
C GLN A 30 9.44 19.29 -3.95
N ILE A 31 9.76 18.57 -2.88
CA ILE A 31 8.95 18.58 -1.66
C ILE A 31 8.97 19.95 -1.00
N LYS A 32 10.14 20.60 -0.86
CA LYS A 32 10.25 21.93 -0.27
C LYS A 32 9.41 22.96 -1.01
N GLU A 33 9.44 22.93 -2.34
CA GLU A 33 8.72 23.86 -3.23
C GLU A 33 7.23 23.59 -3.35
N ALA A 34 6.77 22.37 -3.05
CA ALA A 34 5.35 22.02 -3.11
C ALA A 34 4.55 22.75 -2.03
N ASP A 35 3.41 23.31 -2.40
CA ASP A 35 2.43 23.89 -1.47
C ASP A 35 1.57 22.79 -0.84
N ALA A 36 1.30 21.71 -1.60
CA ALA A 36 0.55 20.55 -1.16
C ALA A 36 1.06 19.26 -1.84
N ILE A 37 0.87 18.11 -1.19
CA ILE A 37 1.34 16.81 -1.70
C ILE A 37 0.18 15.82 -1.75
N LEU A 38 -0.11 15.29 -2.94
CA LEU A 38 -0.99 14.13 -3.09
C LEU A 38 -0.14 12.87 -3.23
N ILE A 39 -0.25 11.98 -2.25
CA ILE A 39 0.53 10.74 -2.19
C ILE A 39 -0.28 9.59 -2.78
N GLY A 40 0.31 8.88 -3.74
CA GLY A 40 -0.23 7.66 -4.32
C GLY A 40 0.55 6.45 -3.81
N GLY A 41 -0.06 5.62 -2.96
CA GLY A 41 0.62 4.47 -2.35
C GLY A 41 0.11 3.13 -2.86
N GLY A 42 1.00 2.31 -3.41
CA GLY A 42 0.71 0.93 -3.82
C GLY A 42 1.38 -0.13 -2.95
N SER A 43 1.34 -1.39 -3.41
CA SER A 43 1.86 -2.54 -2.64
C SER A 43 3.35 -2.48 -2.36
N GLY A 44 4.11 -1.78 -3.22
CA GLY A 44 5.52 -1.52 -3.01
C GLY A 44 5.80 -0.72 -1.75
N MET A 45 4.86 0.15 -1.30
CA MET A 45 4.99 0.88 -0.03
C MET A 45 4.98 -0.08 1.17
N SER A 46 4.06 -1.05 1.19
CA SER A 46 4.01 -2.06 2.26
C SER A 46 5.23 -2.98 2.21
N ASN A 47 5.72 -3.33 1.01
CA ASN A 47 6.96 -4.09 0.86
C ASN A 47 8.18 -3.32 1.39
N ALA A 48 8.31 -2.03 1.04
CA ALA A 48 9.37 -1.15 1.54
C ALA A 48 9.30 -0.99 3.06
N ALA A 49 8.10 -0.96 3.64
CA ALA A 49 7.88 -1.01 5.09
C ALA A 49 8.25 -2.36 5.74
N GLY A 50 8.82 -3.30 4.98
CA GLY A 50 9.31 -4.59 5.46
C GLY A 50 8.22 -5.64 5.67
N MET A 51 7.04 -5.46 5.08
CA MET A 51 5.92 -6.41 5.15
C MET A 51 6.08 -7.55 4.12
N ASN A 52 7.25 -8.19 4.11
CA ASN A 52 7.59 -9.21 3.13
C ASN A 52 6.71 -10.47 3.20
N PHE A 53 5.93 -10.67 4.27
CA PHE A 53 4.99 -11.77 4.38
C PHE A 53 3.87 -11.74 3.31
N TRP A 54 3.70 -10.62 2.61
CA TRP A 54 2.75 -10.52 1.50
C TRP A 54 3.12 -11.38 0.30
N TYR A 55 4.41 -11.48 -0.04
CA TYR A 55 4.85 -12.00 -1.35
C TYR A 55 5.87 -13.14 -1.26
N GLU A 56 6.47 -13.37 -0.09
CA GLU A 56 7.55 -14.33 0.10
C GLU A 56 7.22 -15.33 1.21
N ALA A 57 7.88 -16.49 1.17
CA ALA A 57 7.97 -17.40 2.32
C ALA A 57 8.89 -16.83 3.43
N SER A 58 8.62 -15.60 3.85
CA SER A 58 9.44 -14.87 4.81
C SER A 58 9.35 -15.48 6.22
N PRO A 59 10.29 -15.16 7.13
CA PRO A 59 10.20 -15.63 8.52
C PRO A 59 8.88 -15.27 9.21
N LEU A 60 8.31 -14.10 8.93
CA LEU A 60 6.99 -13.71 9.44
C LEU A 60 5.89 -14.56 8.82
N PHE A 61 5.89 -14.76 7.50
CA PHE A 61 4.92 -15.62 6.84
C PHE A 61 4.99 -17.05 7.40
N LEU A 62 6.16 -17.68 7.42
CA LEU A 62 6.32 -19.07 7.90
C LEU A 62 5.97 -19.22 9.38
N LYS A 63 6.21 -18.19 10.21
CA LYS A 63 5.83 -18.21 11.63
C LYS A 63 4.32 -18.38 11.83
N TYR A 64 3.49 -17.73 11.01
CA TYR A 64 2.05 -17.73 11.18
C TYR A 64 1.32 -18.66 10.20
N MET A 65 1.92 -18.96 9.05
CA MET A 65 1.27 -19.60 7.91
C MET A 65 1.93 -20.90 7.45
N SER A 66 2.88 -21.47 8.23
CA SER A 66 3.61 -22.70 7.87
C SER A 66 2.68 -23.86 7.48
N TYR A 67 1.58 -24.08 8.19
CA TYR A 67 0.61 -25.12 7.82
C TYR A 67 0.10 -24.95 6.38
N PHE A 68 -0.28 -23.73 6.00
CA PHE A 68 -0.82 -23.46 4.68
C PHE A 68 0.28 -23.52 3.61
N HIS A 69 1.47 -23.01 3.92
CA HIS A 69 2.64 -23.15 3.06
C HIS A 69 3.00 -24.61 2.78
N ASP A 70 3.09 -25.44 3.82
CA ASP A 70 3.52 -26.84 3.69
C ASP A 70 2.49 -27.67 2.93
N LYS A 71 1.20 -27.34 3.07
CA LYS A 71 0.11 -28.05 2.40
C LYS A 71 -0.18 -27.56 0.98
N TYR A 72 -0.21 -26.25 0.77
CA TYR A 72 -0.67 -25.63 -0.49
C TYR A 72 0.48 -25.05 -1.33
N HIS A 73 1.71 -25.02 -0.80
CA HIS A 73 2.94 -24.62 -1.49
C HIS A 73 2.95 -23.20 -2.04
N PHE A 74 2.05 -22.33 -1.59
CA PHE A 74 2.11 -20.91 -1.93
C PHE A 74 3.04 -20.16 -0.98
N GLU A 75 3.72 -19.16 -1.53
CA GLU A 75 4.58 -18.25 -0.80
C GLU A 75 3.89 -16.89 -0.67
N GLY A 76 3.85 -16.35 0.54
CA GLY A 76 3.22 -15.07 0.84
C GLY A 76 1.69 -15.11 0.93
N VAL A 77 1.13 -14.21 1.73
CA VAL A 77 -0.32 -14.08 1.96
C VAL A 77 -1.07 -13.78 0.66
N PHE A 78 -0.50 -12.98 -0.23
CA PHE A 78 -1.16 -12.58 -1.48
C PHE A 78 -1.49 -13.78 -2.35
N ASN A 79 -0.53 -14.70 -2.56
CA ASN A 79 -0.77 -15.91 -3.34
C ASN A 79 -1.76 -16.86 -2.65
N GLY A 80 -1.81 -16.86 -1.32
CA GLY A 80 -2.82 -17.59 -0.55
C GLY A 80 -4.25 -17.13 -0.89
N TYR A 81 -4.50 -15.84 -1.12
CA TYR A 81 -5.82 -15.37 -1.55
C TYR A 81 -6.26 -15.91 -2.91
N TYR A 82 -5.34 -16.28 -3.80
CA TYR A 82 -5.66 -16.84 -5.12
C TYR A 82 -5.52 -18.36 -5.19
N SER A 83 -5.11 -18.99 -4.08
CA SER A 83 -4.92 -20.44 -4.01
C SER A 83 -6.24 -21.19 -3.87
N HIS A 84 -6.28 -22.39 -4.43
CA HIS A 84 -7.39 -23.33 -4.27
C HIS A 84 -7.19 -24.10 -2.96
N PHE A 85 -8.14 -23.97 -2.03
CA PHE A 85 -8.14 -24.71 -0.77
C PHE A 85 -9.00 -25.96 -0.90
N ASP A 86 -8.62 -27.05 -0.22
CA ASP A 86 -9.40 -28.30 -0.21
C ASP A 86 -10.77 -28.12 0.44
N SER A 87 -10.92 -27.10 1.28
CA SER A 87 -12.16 -26.83 2.01
C SER A 87 -12.35 -25.34 2.32
N LEU A 88 -13.61 -24.92 2.44
CA LEU A 88 -13.97 -23.56 2.87
C LEU A 88 -13.54 -23.30 4.31
N GLU A 89 -13.50 -24.33 5.14
CA GLU A 89 -13.06 -24.27 6.53
C GLU A 89 -11.59 -23.85 6.63
N GLU A 90 -10.74 -24.38 5.76
CA GLU A 90 -9.33 -23.96 5.68
C GLU A 90 -9.19 -22.58 5.04
N ARG A 91 -9.99 -22.27 4.01
CA ARG A 91 -10.00 -20.93 3.40
C ARG A 91 -10.34 -19.84 4.42
N TRP A 92 -11.37 -20.06 5.24
CA TRP A 92 -11.76 -19.11 6.29
C TRP A 92 -10.73 -19.03 7.41
N ALA A 93 -10.12 -20.15 7.81
CA ALA A 93 -9.03 -20.11 8.78
C ALA A 93 -7.85 -19.29 8.26
N PHE A 94 -7.44 -19.52 7.01
CA PHE A 94 -6.39 -18.74 6.35
C PHE A 94 -6.72 -17.25 6.32
N ASN A 95 -7.92 -16.87 5.85
CA ASN A 95 -8.32 -15.46 5.80
C ASN A 95 -8.28 -14.78 7.17
N ILE A 96 -8.83 -15.43 8.21
CA ILE A 96 -8.85 -14.87 9.58
C ILE A 96 -7.43 -14.71 10.12
N MET A 97 -6.56 -15.70 9.92
CA MET A 97 -5.17 -15.63 10.34
C MET A 97 -4.39 -14.56 9.56
N ALA A 98 -4.70 -14.36 8.27
CA ALA A 98 -4.06 -13.35 7.44
C ALA A 98 -4.48 -11.95 7.88
N TRP A 99 -5.77 -11.73 8.13
CA TRP A 99 -6.27 -10.48 8.68
C TRP A 99 -5.71 -10.19 10.08
N ASP A 100 -5.56 -11.22 10.93
CA ASP A 100 -4.89 -11.04 12.23
C ASP A 100 -3.45 -10.53 12.07
N MET A 101 -2.68 -11.09 11.13
CA MET A 101 -1.36 -10.59 10.77
C MET A 101 -1.42 -9.13 10.29
N ILE A 102 -2.32 -8.81 9.36
CA ILE A 102 -2.47 -7.46 8.78
C ILE A 102 -2.81 -6.42 9.85
N PHE A 103 -3.71 -6.75 10.78
CA PHE A 103 -4.13 -5.82 11.82
C PHE A 103 -3.06 -5.63 12.89
N ASN A 104 -2.34 -6.68 13.27
CA ASN A 104 -1.49 -6.67 14.46
C ASN A 104 0.01 -6.58 14.20
N ILE A 105 0.50 -6.91 13.00
CA ILE A 105 1.92 -6.73 12.67
C ILE A 105 2.14 -5.26 12.25
N PRO A 106 3.04 -4.51 12.94
CA PRO A 106 3.41 -3.16 12.54
C PRO A 106 4.37 -3.17 11.35
N SER A 107 4.72 -2.01 10.79
CA SER A 107 5.84 -1.96 9.83
C SER A 107 7.11 -2.53 10.46
N GLN A 108 7.93 -3.22 9.66
CA GLN A 108 9.20 -3.79 10.08
C GLN A 108 10.38 -2.85 9.77
N LYS A 109 10.13 -1.76 9.04
CA LYS A 109 11.05 -0.66 8.79
C LYS A 109 10.39 0.70 9.11
N PRO A 110 11.17 1.75 9.42
CA PRO A 110 10.67 3.10 9.74
C PRO A 110 10.21 3.91 8.51
N THR A 111 9.80 3.24 7.42
CA THR A 111 9.45 3.87 6.14
C THR A 111 8.40 4.97 6.27
N TYR A 112 7.36 4.75 7.08
CA TYR A 112 6.32 5.75 7.32
C TYR A 112 6.78 6.89 8.23
N ASP A 113 7.75 6.65 9.12
CA ASP A 113 8.34 7.71 9.95
C ASP A 113 9.23 8.61 9.09
N TYR A 114 10.03 8.03 8.20
CA TYR A 114 10.78 8.80 7.20
C TYR A 114 9.84 9.58 6.28
N LEU A 115 8.73 8.98 5.82
CA LEU A 115 7.74 9.71 5.03
C LEU A 115 7.22 10.95 5.76
N LYS A 116 6.88 10.83 7.05
CA LYS A 116 6.46 11.98 7.88
C LYS A 116 7.54 13.05 8.01
N MET A 117 8.79 12.64 8.23
CA MET A 117 9.92 13.58 8.30
C MET A 117 10.09 14.35 6.99
N VAL A 118 9.96 13.65 5.88
CA VAL A 118 10.13 14.18 4.52
C VAL A 118 9.02 15.17 4.17
N ILE A 119 7.75 14.84 4.41
CA ILE A 119 6.62 15.75 4.08
C ILE A 119 6.47 16.90 5.08
N GLY A 120 6.95 16.73 6.32
CA GLY A 120 6.82 17.71 7.38
C GLY A 120 5.36 18.08 7.68
N GLU A 121 5.10 19.38 7.87
CA GLU A 121 3.78 19.94 8.18
C GLU A 121 2.98 20.34 6.91
N LYS A 122 3.42 19.92 5.72
CA LYS A 122 2.74 20.29 4.46
C LYS A 122 1.34 19.68 4.40
N PRO A 123 0.36 20.35 3.77
CA PRO A 123 -0.92 19.75 3.42
C PRO A 123 -0.73 18.47 2.60
N VAL A 124 -1.19 17.35 3.13
CA VAL A 124 -1.08 16.03 2.48
C VAL A 124 -2.43 15.32 2.45
N HIS A 125 -2.70 14.67 1.33
CA HIS A 125 -3.72 13.62 1.22
C HIS A 125 -3.10 12.37 0.60
N ILE A 126 -3.59 11.20 1.00
CA ILE A 126 -3.09 9.90 0.55
C ILE A 126 -4.22 9.17 -0.15
N VAL A 127 -3.96 8.71 -1.36
CA VAL A 127 -4.78 7.75 -2.09
C VAL A 127 -4.01 6.43 -2.18
N THR A 128 -4.65 5.31 -1.84
CA THR A 128 -4.00 4.01 -1.85
C THR A 128 -4.88 2.92 -2.45
N THR A 129 -4.22 2.01 -3.17
CA THR A 129 -4.81 0.74 -3.63
C THR A 129 -4.62 -0.40 -2.63
N ASN A 130 -3.88 -0.19 -1.54
CA ASN A 130 -3.64 -1.21 -0.53
C ASN A 130 -4.86 -1.39 0.37
N GLN A 131 -5.08 -2.63 0.78
CA GLN A 131 -6.20 -3.02 1.65
C GLN A 131 -5.75 -3.27 3.10
N ASP A 132 -4.45 -3.19 3.37
CA ASP A 132 -3.83 -3.56 4.65
C ASP A 132 -4.00 -2.53 5.78
N GLY A 133 -4.52 -1.34 5.47
CA GLY A 133 -4.74 -0.25 6.40
C GLY A 133 -3.46 0.36 7.00
N LEU A 134 -2.26 0.05 6.48
CA LEU A 134 -1.01 0.55 7.05
C LEU A 134 -0.95 2.07 7.08
N PHE A 135 -1.33 2.76 6.00
CA PHE A 135 -1.39 4.23 5.99
C PHE A 135 -2.24 4.77 7.16
N LYS A 136 -3.39 4.16 7.48
CA LYS A 136 -4.26 4.59 8.59
C LYS A 136 -3.66 4.32 9.97
N LYS A 137 -2.62 3.47 10.09
CA LYS A 137 -1.87 3.30 11.35
C LYS A 137 -0.91 4.48 11.60
N TYR A 138 -0.50 5.20 10.55
CA TYR A 138 0.47 6.30 10.65
C TYR A 138 -0.14 7.68 10.36
N PHE A 139 -1.25 7.75 9.63
CA PHE A 139 -1.92 8.99 9.24
C PHE A 139 -3.38 8.99 9.70
N PRO A 140 -3.96 10.16 10.02
CA PRO A 140 -5.38 10.29 10.30
C PRO A 140 -6.26 9.71 9.17
N GLU A 141 -7.33 9.00 9.52
CA GLU A 141 -8.26 8.42 8.53
C GLU A 141 -8.88 9.48 7.59
N SER A 142 -8.98 10.73 8.03
CA SER A 142 -9.45 11.85 7.21
C SER A 142 -8.51 12.19 6.05
N GLN A 143 -7.23 11.83 6.13
CA GLN A 143 -6.19 12.08 5.12
C GLN A 143 -5.94 10.87 4.21
N VAL A 144 -6.61 9.73 4.43
CA VAL A 144 -6.36 8.49 3.68
C VAL A 144 -7.62 8.06 2.94
N SER A 145 -7.46 7.78 1.65
CA SER A 145 -8.49 7.25 0.75
C SER A 145 -8.15 5.85 0.27
N GLU A 146 -8.93 4.85 0.71
CA GLU A 146 -8.81 3.45 0.30
C GLU A 146 -9.77 3.15 -0.87
N ILE A 147 -9.33 3.38 -2.12
CA ILE A 147 -10.21 3.39 -3.31
C ILE A 147 -10.46 2.01 -3.94
N GLN A 148 -9.75 0.99 -3.45
CA GLN A 148 -9.89 -0.42 -3.87
C GLN A 148 -10.58 -1.29 -2.80
N GLY A 149 -11.14 -0.67 -1.76
CA GLY A 149 -11.65 -1.36 -0.58
C GLY A 149 -10.60 -1.51 0.53
N SER A 150 -10.89 -2.29 1.57
CA SER A 150 -10.03 -2.46 2.75
C SER A 150 -10.32 -3.79 3.45
N ASP A 151 -9.28 -4.48 3.91
CA ASP A 151 -9.40 -5.73 4.70
C ASP A 151 -10.11 -5.48 6.05
N TYR A 152 -10.21 -4.22 6.49
CA TYR A 152 -10.91 -3.82 7.71
C TYR A 152 -12.43 -3.95 7.62
N PHE A 153 -12.98 -4.17 6.42
CA PHE A 153 -14.41 -4.33 6.22
C PHE A 153 -14.75 -5.60 5.45
N LEU A 154 -15.74 -6.32 5.96
CA LEU A 154 -16.49 -7.29 5.17
C LEU A 154 -17.81 -6.65 4.69
N GLN A 155 -18.39 -7.22 3.66
CA GLN A 155 -19.69 -6.86 3.10
C GLN A 155 -20.51 -8.12 2.80
N SER A 156 -21.82 -7.99 2.70
CA SER A 156 -22.64 -9.07 2.14
C SER A 156 -22.23 -9.35 0.70
N LYS A 157 -22.22 -10.62 0.31
CA LYS A 157 -22.11 -11.01 -1.09
C LYS A 157 -23.30 -10.49 -1.92
N ASN A 158 -24.46 -10.27 -1.29
CA ASN A 158 -25.62 -9.67 -1.94
C ASN A 158 -25.71 -8.17 -1.62
N THR A 159 -24.94 -7.37 -2.35
CA THR A 159 -24.94 -5.92 -2.17
C THR A 159 -26.25 -5.25 -2.58
N ALA A 160 -27.20 -5.95 -3.21
CA ALA A 160 -28.50 -5.37 -3.53
C ALA A 160 -29.41 -5.26 -2.29
N THR A 161 -29.25 -6.17 -1.32
CA THR A 161 -30.10 -6.28 -0.13
C THR A 161 -29.45 -5.73 1.12
N ASP A 162 -28.13 -5.86 1.25
CA ASP A 162 -27.39 -5.37 2.40
C ASP A 162 -26.28 -4.40 1.96
N LYS A 163 -26.38 -3.17 2.46
CA LYS A 163 -25.47 -2.04 2.19
C LYS A 163 -24.52 -1.77 3.36
N ASN A 164 -24.47 -2.66 4.35
CA ASN A 164 -23.62 -2.50 5.52
C ASN A 164 -22.20 -3.01 5.29
N LEU A 165 -21.26 -2.33 5.94
CA LEU A 165 -19.90 -2.81 6.12
C LEU A 165 -19.74 -3.34 7.55
N TYR A 166 -19.16 -4.52 7.66
CA TYR A 166 -18.93 -5.24 8.91
C TYR A 166 -17.47 -5.11 9.31
N ASP A 167 -17.21 -4.80 10.58
CA ASP A 167 -15.87 -4.62 11.13
C ASP A 167 -15.11 -5.95 11.18
N THR A 168 -14.15 -6.13 10.28
CA THR A 168 -13.37 -7.36 10.18
C THR A 168 -12.52 -7.60 11.43
N GLN A 169 -12.07 -6.56 12.13
CA GLN A 169 -11.24 -6.73 13.33
C GLN A 169 -12.04 -7.36 14.46
N LYS A 170 -13.31 -6.95 14.63
CA LYS A 170 -14.22 -7.58 15.60
C LYS A 170 -14.48 -9.04 15.26
N ILE A 171 -14.72 -9.32 13.98
CA ILE A 171 -14.95 -10.69 13.49
C ILE A 171 -13.70 -11.55 13.73
N VAL A 172 -12.51 -11.07 13.38
CA VAL A 172 -11.24 -11.79 13.63
C VAL A 172 -11.06 -12.07 15.11
N LYS A 173 -11.25 -11.07 15.98
CA LYS A 173 -11.13 -11.24 17.43
C LYS A 173 -12.09 -12.31 17.98
N GLU A 174 -13.30 -12.40 17.44
CA GLU A 174 -14.28 -13.41 17.84
C GLU A 174 -13.94 -14.81 17.31
N LEU A 175 -13.53 -14.90 16.03
CA LEU A 175 -13.43 -16.16 15.31
C LEU A 175 -12.06 -16.82 15.38
N LEU A 176 -10.97 -16.05 15.58
CA LEU A 176 -9.62 -16.58 15.67
C LEU A 176 -9.48 -17.70 16.73
N PRO A 177 -10.04 -17.57 17.96
CA PRO A 177 -9.99 -18.65 18.96
C PRO A 177 -10.82 -19.89 18.62
N LYS A 178 -11.71 -19.82 17.62
CA LYS A 178 -12.59 -20.92 17.21
C LYS A 178 -11.95 -21.81 16.14
N ILE A 179 -10.83 -21.38 15.55
CA ILE A 179 -10.06 -22.17 14.59
C ILE A 179 -9.46 -23.38 15.30
N LYS A 180 -9.66 -24.57 14.75
CA LYS A 180 -9.11 -25.84 15.26
C LYS A 180 -8.40 -26.57 14.13
N ASN A 181 -7.14 -26.92 14.33
CA ASN A 181 -6.32 -27.60 13.32
C ASN A 181 -6.32 -26.87 11.96
N ASN A 182 -6.19 -25.53 11.99
CA ASN A 182 -6.19 -24.65 10.81
C ASN A 182 -7.50 -24.70 9.99
N ARG A 183 -8.62 -25.00 10.66
CA ARG A 183 -9.96 -25.04 10.07
C ARG A 183 -10.93 -24.25 10.94
N LEU A 184 -11.71 -23.38 10.34
CA LEU A 184 -12.86 -22.76 10.99
C LEU A 184 -14.09 -23.66 10.80
N PRO A 185 -14.77 -24.11 11.87
CA PRO A 185 -16.04 -24.84 11.73
C PRO A 185 -17.11 -24.03 11.00
N ARG A 186 -17.91 -24.69 10.15
CA ARG A 186 -18.88 -24.03 9.24
C ARG A 186 -19.94 -23.22 9.96
N GLU A 187 -20.32 -23.61 11.18
CA GLU A 187 -21.28 -22.89 12.00
C GLU A 187 -20.82 -21.47 12.38
N TYR A 188 -19.52 -21.18 12.25
CA TYR A 188 -18.93 -19.87 12.53
C TYR A 188 -18.62 -19.05 11.28
N PHE A 189 -19.01 -19.50 10.09
CA PHE A 189 -18.78 -18.73 8.87
C PHE A 189 -19.58 -17.41 8.93
N PRO A 190 -18.92 -16.24 8.76
CA PRO A 190 -19.60 -14.95 8.81
C PRO A 190 -20.70 -14.84 7.75
N LYS A 191 -21.86 -14.34 8.18
CA LYS A 191 -23.03 -14.09 7.34
C LYS A 191 -23.62 -12.72 7.67
N SER A 192 -24.25 -12.11 6.67
CA SER A 192 -25.03 -10.89 6.88
C SER A 192 -26.16 -11.13 7.86
N GLU A 193 -26.34 -10.21 8.79
CA GLU A 193 -27.47 -10.21 9.73
C GLU A 193 -28.78 -9.78 9.05
N VAL A 194 -28.69 -9.19 7.85
CA VAL A 194 -29.84 -8.67 7.09
C VAL A 194 -30.45 -9.75 6.21
N ASP A 195 -29.62 -10.49 5.45
CA ASP A 195 -30.10 -11.41 4.42
C ASP A 195 -29.55 -12.85 4.56
N GLY A 196 -28.65 -13.09 5.52
CA GLY A 196 -28.04 -14.40 5.76
C GLY A 196 -27.03 -14.83 4.70
N ALA A 197 -26.72 -13.99 3.71
CA ALA A 197 -25.73 -14.28 2.68
C ALA A 197 -24.31 -14.30 3.29
N PRO A 198 -23.37 -15.06 2.71
CA PRO A 198 -21.99 -15.05 3.16
C PRO A 198 -21.39 -13.65 3.12
N LEU A 199 -20.59 -13.30 4.12
CA LEU A 199 -19.77 -12.10 4.05
C LEU A 199 -18.50 -12.36 3.24
N ILE A 200 -18.08 -11.37 2.47
CA ILE A 200 -16.84 -11.33 1.69
C ILE A 200 -16.08 -10.05 2.02
N VAL A 201 -14.79 -9.97 1.70
CA VAL A 201 -14.01 -8.73 1.89
C VAL A 201 -14.61 -7.60 1.06
N TRP A 202 -14.69 -6.40 1.63
CA TRP A 202 -14.97 -5.19 0.87
C TRP A 202 -13.74 -4.82 0.05
N ALA A 203 -13.64 -5.43 -1.13
CA ALA A 203 -12.54 -5.29 -2.08
C ALA A 203 -13.10 -5.20 -3.50
N ARG A 204 -12.47 -4.41 -4.37
CA ARG A 204 -12.97 -4.22 -5.74
C ARG A 204 -13.04 -5.56 -6.50
N GLY A 205 -14.21 -5.81 -7.09
CA GLY A 205 -14.57 -7.04 -7.79
C GLY A 205 -16.03 -7.01 -8.23
N PRO A 206 -16.58 -8.11 -8.79
CA PRO A 206 -17.95 -8.15 -9.31
C PRO A 206 -19.03 -7.79 -8.28
N GLU A 207 -18.76 -8.06 -7.01
CA GLU A 207 -19.69 -7.89 -5.91
C GLU A 207 -19.33 -6.68 -5.03
N PHE A 208 -18.45 -5.78 -5.49
CA PHE A 208 -17.96 -4.67 -4.68
C PHE A 208 -19.06 -3.67 -4.32
N LEU A 209 -19.21 -3.39 -3.02
CA LEU A 209 -20.18 -2.44 -2.53
C LEU A 209 -19.72 -0.98 -2.74
N GLU A 210 -20.13 -0.40 -3.85
CA GLU A 210 -19.93 1.02 -4.17
C GLU A 210 -21.08 1.89 -3.61
N ASP A 211 -21.07 2.11 -2.29
CA ASP A 211 -22.08 2.93 -1.60
C ASP A 211 -21.45 4.07 -0.79
N GLN A 212 -21.98 4.41 0.39
CA GLN A 212 -21.62 5.59 1.17
C GLN A 212 -20.12 5.70 1.45
N ARG A 213 -19.47 4.63 1.93
CA ARG A 213 -18.04 4.66 2.25
C ARG A 213 -17.21 4.87 0.98
N TYR A 214 -17.50 4.11 -0.07
CA TYR A 214 -16.86 4.26 -1.37
C TYR A 214 -16.90 5.72 -1.86
N ASN A 215 -18.09 6.30 -1.91
CA ASN A 215 -18.28 7.69 -2.32
C ASN A 215 -17.55 8.67 -1.40
N ALA A 216 -17.52 8.42 -0.09
CA ALA A 216 -16.79 9.24 0.87
C ALA A 216 -15.28 9.22 0.63
N GLU A 217 -14.68 8.08 0.29
CA GLU A 217 -13.24 7.98 -0.02
C GLU A 217 -12.87 8.86 -1.24
N TYR A 218 -13.68 8.86 -2.31
CA TYR A 218 -13.48 9.73 -3.47
C TYR A 218 -13.72 11.20 -3.14
N GLN A 219 -14.71 11.51 -2.31
CA GLN A 219 -14.96 12.89 -1.89
C GLN A 219 -13.80 13.48 -1.09
N LYS A 220 -13.05 12.68 -0.30
CA LYS A 220 -11.84 13.17 0.38
C LYS A 220 -10.81 13.66 -0.64
N ILE A 221 -10.55 12.87 -1.69
CA ILE A 221 -9.61 13.22 -2.77
C ILE A 221 -10.07 14.49 -3.48
N ASN A 222 -11.35 14.55 -3.89
CA ASN A 222 -11.91 15.70 -4.58
C ASN A 222 -11.86 16.99 -3.74
N ARG A 223 -12.06 16.90 -2.42
CA ARG A 223 -11.92 18.04 -1.51
C ARG A 223 -10.49 18.55 -1.48
N PHE A 224 -9.51 17.66 -1.32
CA PHE A 224 -8.09 18.03 -1.31
C PHE A 224 -7.68 18.69 -2.63
N LEU A 225 -7.97 18.06 -3.76
CA LEU A 225 -7.68 18.61 -5.09
C LEU A 225 -8.38 19.96 -5.31
N GLY A 226 -9.65 20.08 -4.91
CA GLY A 226 -10.41 21.33 -5.03
C GLY A 226 -9.84 22.48 -4.20
N GLN A 227 -9.30 22.19 -3.01
CA GLN A 227 -8.65 23.17 -2.13
C GLN A 227 -7.32 23.67 -2.71
N HIS A 228 -6.53 22.79 -3.32
CA HIS A 228 -5.17 23.08 -3.76
C HIS A 228 -5.03 23.28 -5.29
N LYS A 229 -6.12 23.28 -6.06
CA LYS A 229 -6.11 23.26 -7.54
C LYS A 229 -5.29 24.36 -8.26
N ASN A 230 -5.00 25.47 -7.57
CA ASN A 230 -4.26 26.60 -8.12
C ASN A 230 -2.85 26.75 -7.51
N GLU A 231 -2.47 25.85 -6.62
CA GLU A 231 -1.19 25.84 -5.90
C GLU A 231 -0.19 24.90 -6.59
N ASN A 232 1.07 24.91 -6.16
CA ASN A 232 2.07 23.95 -6.62
C ASN A 232 1.85 22.59 -5.96
N ILE A 233 1.16 21.68 -6.66
CA ILE A 233 0.89 20.33 -6.13
C ILE A 233 1.99 19.36 -6.58
N LEU A 234 2.55 18.62 -5.63
CA LEU A 234 3.39 17.46 -5.90
C LEU A 234 2.56 16.17 -5.88
N PHE A 235 2.56 15.44 -6.99
CA PHE A 235 2.04 14.10 -7.10
C PHE A 235 3.15 13.09 -6.80
N LEU A 236 3.16 12.54 -5.58
CA LEU A 236 4.18 11.61 -5.10
C LEU A 236 3.67 10.17 -5.17
N GLU A 237 4.05 9.44 -6.21
CA GLU A 237 3.71 8.02 -6.39
C GLU A 237 4.80 7.11 -5.81
N MET A 238 4.41 6.20 -4.92
CA MET A 238 5.31 5.26 -4.25
C MET A 238 4.81 3.83 -4.38
N GLY A 239 5.59 3.01 -5.10
CA GLY A 239 5.39 1.56 -5.13
C GLY A 239 4.06 1.11 -5.74
N VAL A 240 3.49 1.88 -6.66
CA VAL A 240 2.33 1.47 -7.45
C VAL A 240 2.80 0.53 -8.57
N GLY A 241 2.26 -0.68 -8.56
CA GLY A 241 2.57 -1.68 -9.57
C GLY A 241 1.69 -1.54 -10.82
N ARG A 242 2.05 -2.31 -11.86
CA ARG A 242 1.38 -2.28 -13.17
C ARG A 242 0.05 -3.05 -13.25
N MET A 243 -0.42 -3.67 -12.17
CA MET A 243 -1.69 -4.41 -12.17
C MET A 243 -2.90 -3.48 -12.29
N THR A 244 -2.86 -2.33 -11.63
CA THR A 244 -4.01 -1.41 -11.58
C THR A 244 -3.58 0.07 -11.68
N PRO A 245 -2.86 0.46 -12.76
CA PRO A 245 -2.32 1.81 -12.92
C PRO A 245 -3.42 2.89 -13.00
N MET A 246 -4.61 2.52 -13.46
CA MET A 246 -5.77 3.41 -13.63
C MET A 246 -6.30 4.08 -12.34
N PHE A 247 -5.86 3.64 -11.16
CA PHE A 247 -6.34 4.19 -9.89
C PHE A 247 -5.44 5.28 -9.30
N ILE A 248 -4.15 5.30 -9.66
CA ILE A 248 -3.18 6.25 -9.10
C ILE A 248 -2.29 6.80 -10.19
N GLN A 249 -1.53 5.94 -10.87
CA GLN A 249 -0.50 6.36 -11.81
C GLN A 249 -1.07 7.14 -13.00
N GLU A 250 -2.07 6.58 -13.70
CA GLU A 250 -2.68 7.26 -14.85
C GLU A 250 -3.38 8.57 -14.42
N PRO A 251 -4.20 8.60 -13.34
CA PRO A 251 -4.75 9.86 -12.85
C PRO A 251 -3.69 10.89 -12.45
N PHE A 252 -2.58 10.48 -11.83
CA PHE A 252 -1.49 11.39 -11.46
C PHE A 252 -0.83 11.97 -12.70
N TRP A 253 -0.66 11.18 -13.76
CA TRP A 253 -0.13 11.67 -15.03
C TRP A 253 -1.10 12.66 -15.69
N GLU A 254 -2.39 12.33 -15.77
CA GLU A 254 -3.41 13.22 -16.32
C GLU A 254 -3.50 14.53 -15.56
N MET A 255 -3.56 14.48 -14.22
CA MET A 255 -3.59 15.67 -13.39
C MET A 255 -2.31 16.49 -13.57
N THR A 256 -1.14 15.86 -13.62
CA THR A 256 0.12 16.57 -13.89
C THR A 256 0.05 17.26 -15.26
N TYR A 257 -0.44 16.58 -16.28
CA TYR A 257 -0.58 17.12 -17.63
C TYR A 257 -1.46 18.38 -17.66
N TYR A 258 -2.63 18.36 -17.02
CA TYR A 258 -3.57 19.47 -17.04
C TYR A 258 -3.28 20.59 -16.02
N MET A 259 -2.61 20.27 -14.91
CA MET A 259 -2.28 21.24 -13.86
C MET A 259 -0.88 21.81 -14.10
N ALA A 260 -0.81 23.01 -14.69
CA ALA A 260 0.46 23.63 -15.08
C ALA A 260 1.45 23.78 -13.92
N ASN A 261 0.96 24.08 -12.71
CA ASN A 261 1.76 24.19 -11.49
C ASN A 261 1.78 22.86 -10.72
N SER A 262 2.28 21.81 -11.36
CA SER A 262 2.43 20.52 -10.68
C SER A 262 3.61 19.73 -11.19
N HIS A 263 4.12 18.88 -10.31
CA HIS A 263 5.23 17.97 -10.56
C HIS A 263 4.83 16.56 -10.18
N TYR A 264 5.43 15.59 -10.87
CA TYR A 264 5.23 14.18 -10.62
C TYR A 264 6.53 13.55 -10.16
N VAL A 265 6.48 12.81 -9.06
CA VAL A 265 7.60 11.98 -8.59
C VAL A 265 7.13 10.54 -8.55
N ASN A 266 7.92 9.63 -9.12
CA ASN A 266 7.71 8.20 -9.00
C ASN A 266 8.90 7.52 -8.33
N ILE A 267 8.65 6.86 -7.19
CA ILE A 267 9.65 6.06 -6.48
C ILE A 267 9.24 4.59 -6.59
N ASN A 268 9.96 3.86 -7.44
CA ASN A 268 9.67 2.46 -7.71
C ASN A 268 10.93 1.72 -8.20
N PRO A 269 11.39 0.65 -7.52
CA PRO A 269 12.62 -0.07 -7.90
C PRO A 269 12.50 -0.86 -9.20
N LYS A 270 11.29 -1.06 -9.74
CA LYS A 270 11.06 -1.83 -10.97
C LYS A 270 10.48 -0.99 -12.09
N ASP A 271 9.43 -0.22 -11.77
CA ASP A 271 8.60 0.48 -12.74
C ASP A 271 8.65 2.01 -12.49
N ALA A 272 9.86 2.58 -12.36
CA ALA A 272 10.03 4.03 -12.29
C ALA A 272 9.78 4.67 -13.67
N ILE A 273 8.53 5.03 -13.97
CA ILE A 273 8.10 5.46 -15.31
C ILE A 273 7.16 6.67 -15.29
N THR A 274 7.07 7.37 -16.42
CA THR A 274 6.14 8.49 -16.63
C THR A 274 5.60 8.50 -18.07
N SER A 275 4.62 9.36 -18.33
CA SER A 275 4.12 9.65 -19.67
C SER A 275 5.04 10.64 -20.41
N PRO A 276 5.28 10.48 -21.73
CA PRO A 276 6.11 11.42 -22.51
C PRO A 276 5.67 12.89 -22.39
N GLU A 277 4.38 13.15 -22.21
CA GLU A 277 3.76 14.47 -22.17
C GLU A 277 4.07 15.26 -20.89
N ILE A 278 4.58 14.60 -19.84
CA ILE A 278 4.94 15.24 -18.56
C ILE A 278 6.38 14.94 -18.14
N GLN A 279 7.20 14.41 -19.06
CA GLN A 279 8.55 13.95 -18.76
C GLN A 279 9.43 15.08 -18.21
N ASP A 280 9.25 16.31 -18.69
CA ASP A 280 9.95 17.51 -18.23
C ASP A 280 9.55 17.97 -16.82
N ARG A 281 8.43 17.46 -16.29
CA ARG A 281 7.91 17.73 -14.93
C ARG A 281 7.92 16.48 -14.05
N SER A 282 8.64 15.45 -14.46
CA SER A 282 8.72 14.16 -13.77
C SER A 282 10.10 13.92 -13.19
N LEU A 283 10.15 13.40 -11.96
CA LEU A 283 11.34 12.80 -11.35
C LEU A 283 11.09 11.31 -11.12
N LEU A 284 11.94 10.47 -11.70
CA LEU A 284 11.83 9.02 -11.65
C LEU A 284 12.99 8.46 -10.82
N ILE A 285 12.67 7.76 -9.74
CA ILE A 285 13.64 7.21 -8.79
C ILE A 285 13.50 5.70 -8.76
N GLY A 286 14.46 5.02 -9.39
CA GLY A 286 14.51 3.56 -9.58
C GLY A 286 15.05 2.79 -8.37
N ALA A 287 14.68 3.16 -7.14
CA ALA A 287 15.28 2.64 -5.91
C ALA A 287 14.25 2.20 -4.85
N ASP A 288 14.74 1.58 -3.77
CA ASP A 288 13.91 1.17 -2.64
C ASP A 288 13.34 2.39 -1.91
N ILE A 289 12.02 2.40 -1.67
CA ILE A 289 11.30 3.54 -1.10
C ILE A 289 11.81 3.86 0.31
N ASN A 290 12.17 2.86 1.13
CA ASN A 290 12.67 3.11 2.48
C ASN A 290 14.00 3.86 2.45
N GLU A 291 14.93 3.44 1.60
CA GLU A 291 16.22 4.11 1.46
C GLU A 291 16.09 5.51 0.87
N VAL A 292 15.25 5.69 -0.16
CA VAL A 292 14.99 7.01 -0.75
C VAL A 292 14.42 7.98 0.30
N LEU A 293 13.42 7.56 1.07
CA LEU A 293 12.83 8.41 2.12
C LEU A 293 13.82 8.70 3.26
N LYS A 294 14.62 7.70 3.65
CA LYS A 294 15.66 7.86 4.68
C LYS A 294 16.69 8.90 4.28
N GLU A 295 17.23 8.81 3.07
CA GLU A 295 18.24 9.74 2.59
C GLU A 295 17.68 11.14 2.34
N THR A 296 16.45 11.21 1.82
CA THR A 296 15.74 12.48 1.67
C THR A 296 15.53 13.16 3.03
N ALA A 297 15.12 12.41 4.05
CA ALA A 297 15.00 12.92 5.42
C ALA A 297 16.35 13.45 5.94
N ALA A 298 17.44 12.71 5.69
CA ALA A 298 18.78 13.12 6.10
C ALA A 298 19.22 14.44 5.44
N VAL A 299 18.98 14.58 4.13
CA VAL A 299 19.27 15.82 3.37
C VAL A 299 18.42 17.00 3.86
N MET A 300 17.13 16.76 4.12
CA MET A 300 16.22 17.81 4.60
C MET A 300 16.53 18.29 6.02
N ASN A 301 17.05 17.42 6.88
CA ASN A 301 17.40 17.72 8.28
C ASN A 301 18.87 18.13 8.49
N GLY A 302 19.61 18.46 7.41
CA GLY A 302 20.99 18.94 7.51
C GLY A 302 22.02 17.88 7.92
N GLY A 303 21.73 16.60 7.67
CA GLY A 303 22.65 15.48 7.90
C GLY A 303 22.86 15.10 9.38
N GLN A 304 22.09 15.67 10.30
CA GLN A 304 22.12 15.25 11.71
C GLN A 304 20.84 14.47 12.04
N HIS A 305 21.05 13.17 12.30
CA HIS A 305 20.08 12.17 12.74
C HIS A 305 19.08 11.67 11.68
N ALA A 306 19.50 10.63 10.96
CA ALA A 306 18.63 9.65 10.28
C ALA A 306 19.09 8.23 10.63
#